data_AF-G1AR84-F1
#
_entry.id   AF-G1AR84-F1
#
_cell.length_a   1.000
_cell.length_b   1.000
_cell.length_c   1.000
_cell.angle_alpha   90.00
_cell.angle_beta   90.00
_cell.angle_gamma   90.00
#
_symmetry.space_group_name_H-M   'P 1'
#
loop_
_entity.id
_entity.type
_entity.pdbx_description
1 polymer ?
#
loop_
_entity_poly.entity_id
_entity_poly.type
_entity_poly.pdbx_seq_one_letter_code
_entity_poly.pdbx_strand_id
1 'polypeptide(L)'
;RWAIHRKAPSFDQLESKTEMFETGVKVIDLLTPYVKGGKIGLFGGAGVGKTVLIQEMIYRVANNHDGVSVFAGVGERTREGNDLIEEMTDSGVIDKTALVFGQMDEPPGTRLRVALAGLTMAEYFRDVQKQDVLFFIDNIFRYTQAGSEVSTLLGRMPSAVGYQPNLADEMGLLQERITSTRGHSITSMQAIYVPADDLTDPAPATTFAHLDATTVLSRPISEKGIYPAVDPLDSTSRILDPRYIAQDHYECASRVKTVLQKYKDLQDIIAILGIDELGEEDKL
;
A
#
# COMPACT_ATOMS: atom_id res chain seq x y z
N ARG A 1 -17.60 4.08 -21.99
CA ARG A 1 -16.47 3.11 -21.97
C ARG A 1 -15.17 3.87 -22.18
N TRP A 2 -14.18 3.66 -21.31
CA TRP A 2 -12.85 4.27 -21.41
C TRP A 2 -11.80 3.22 -21.81
N ALA A 3 -10.75 3.64 -22.51
CA ALA A 3 -9.62 2.77 -22.84
C ALA A 3 -8.74 2.55 -21.59
N ILE A 4 -8.23 1.33 -21.39
CA ILE A 4 -7.38 1.00 -20.23
C ILE A 4 -5.95 1.56 -20.36
N HIS A 5 -5.51 1.80 -21.60
CA HIS A 5 -4.23 2.41 -21.91
C HIS A 5 -4.43 3.92 -22.07
N ARG A 6 -3.96 4.67 -21.08
CA ARG A 6 -4.02 6.13 -21.04
C ARG A 6 -2.67 6.67 -20.62
N LYS A 7 -2.39 7.92 -21.00
CA LYS A 7 -1.20 8.62 -20.55
C LYS A 7 -1.40 9.09 -19.11
N ALA A 8 -0.32 9.18 -18.36
CA ALA A 8 -0.31 9.87 -17.08
C ALA A 8 -0.75 11.35 -17.25
N PRO A 9 -1.35 11.96 -16.22
CA PRO A 9 -1.64 13.39 -16.22
C PRO A 9 -0.40 14.21 -16.56
N SER A 10 -0.59 15.30 -17.30
CA SER A 10 0.50 16.22 -17.63
C SER A 10 0.89 17.06 -16.41
N PHE A 11 2.12 17.58 -16.41
CA PHE A 11 2.68 18.30 -15.26
C PHE A 11 1.83 19.49 -14.80
N ASP A 12 1.19 20.21 -15.73
CA ASP A 12 0.28 21.34 -15.45
C ASP A 12 -1.03 20.95 -14.74
N GLN A 13 -1.34 19.65 -14.68
CA GLN A 13 -2.54 19.12 -14.05
C GLN A 13 -2.28 18.56 -12.64
N LEU A 14 -1.01 18.39 -12.28
CA LEU A 14 -0.60 17.85 -10.99
C LEU A 14 -0.82 18.88 -9.89
N GLU A 15 -1.29 18.39 -8.75
CA GLU A 15 -1.49 19.22 -7.56
C GLU A 15 -0.20 19.23 -6.72
N SER A 16 0.29 20.43 -6.41
CA SER A 16 1.55 20.60 -5.66
C SER A 16 1.37 20.52 -4.14
N LYS A 17 0.12 20.50 -3.66
CA LYS A 17 -0.18 20.56 -2.23
C LYS A 17 -0.14 19.17 -1.63
N THR A 18 0.76 19.00 -0.66
CA THR A 18 0.84 17.80 0.16
C THR A 18 -0.09 17.97 1.35
N GLU A 19 -1.15 17.18 1.40
CA GLU A 19 -2.08 17.12 2.53
C GLU A 19 -2.06 15.71 3.16
N MET A 20 -2.13 15.66 4.49
CA MET A 20 -2.26 14.39 5.20
C MET A 20 -3.65 13.80 4.96
N PHE A 21 -3.69 12.50 4.68
CA PHE A 21 -4.91 11.71 4.60
C PHE A 21 -5.17 11.07 5.97
N GLU A 22 -6.14 11.62 6.71
CA GLU A 22 -6.53 11.12 8.02
C GLU A 22 -7.30 9.81 7.90
N THR A 23 -6.66 8.73 8.33
CA THR A 23 -7.20 7.38 8.23
C THR A 23 -8.10 7.03 9.41
N GLY A 24 -7.89 7.64 10.58
CA GLY A 24 -8.50 7.26 11.84
C GLY A 24 -7.88 6.02 12.49
N VAL A 25 -6.79 5.48 11.92
CA VAL A 25 -6.02 4.37 12.48
C VAL A 25 -4.80 4.94 13.21
N LYS A 26 -4.82 4.86 14.55
CA LYS A 26 -3.82 5.51 15.43
C LYS A 26 -2.37 5.34 15.00
N VAL A 27 -1.94 4.11 14.71
CA VAL A 27 -0.55 3.81 14.35
C VAL A 27 -0.18 4.43 12.99
N ILE A 28 -1.12 4.44 12.04
CA ILE A 28 -0.92 5.04 10.72
C ILE A 28 -0.87 6.56 10.87
N ASP A 29 -1.91 7.17 11.43
CA ASP A 29 -1.98 8.63 11.51
C ASP A 29 -0.83 9.23 12.33
N LEU A 30 -0.40 8.56 13.41
CA LEU A 30 0.69 9.07 14.24
C LEU A 30 2.08 8.79 13.63
N LEU A 31 2.36 7.54 13.25
CA LEU A 31 3.74 7.10 12.98
C LEU A 31 4.08 6.94 11.50
N THR A 32 3.07 6.73 10.65
CA THR A 32 3.21 6.61 9.19
C THR A 32 2.07 7.32 8.45
N PRO A 33 1.92 8.65 8.64
CA PRO A 33 0.81 9.40 8.09
C PRO A 33 0.77 9.30 6.56
N TYR A 34 -0.40 9.06 5.99
CA TYR A 34 -0.57 8.93 4.54
C TYR A 34 -0.78 10.28 3.88
N VAL A 35 -0.45 10.35 2.59
CA VAL A 35 -0.65 11.55 1.77
C VAL A 35 -1.91 11.38 0.93
N LYS A 36 -2.74 12.41 0.85
CA LYS A 36 -3.87 12.43 -0.07
C LYS A 36 -3.38 12.40 -1.53
N GLY A 37 -3.81 11.38 -2.27
CA GLY A 37 -3.31 11.06 -3.61
C GLY A 37 -1.94 10.41 -3.66
N GLY A 38 -1.42 10.01 -2.49
CA GLY A 38 -0.16 9.31 -2.37
C GLY A 38 -0.29 7.83 -2.69
N LYS A 39 0.87 7.19 -2.82
CA LYS A 39 1.01 5.75 -3.05
C LYS A 39 1.57 5.09 -1.80
N ILE A 40 0.80 4.18 -1.22
CA ILE A 40 1.13 3.46 0.00
C ILE A 40 1.45 2.02 -0.33
N GLY A 41 2.61 1.54 0.11
CA GLY A 41 2.96 0.12 0.06
C GLY A 41 2.60 -0.60 1.36
N LEU A 42 1.80 -1.65 1.28
CA LEU A 42 1.48 -2.56 2.37
C LEU A 42 2.35 -3.81 2.28
N PHE A 43 3.31 -3.94 3.19
CA PHE A 43 4.22 -5.07 3.27
C PHE A 43 3.76 -6.03 4.35
N GLY A 44 4.00 -7.32 4.15
CA GLY A 44 3.74 -8.32 5.19
C GLY A 44 3.49 -9.71 4.63
N GLY A 45 3.77 -10.72 5.45
CA GLY A 45 3.54 -12.13 5.12
C GLY A 45 2.06 -12.51 5.06
N ALA A 46 1.78 -13.79 4.83
CA ALA A 46 0.42 -14.31 4.95
C ALA A 46 -0.06 -14.30 6.42
N GLY A 47 -1.31 -13.88 6.65
CA GLY A 47 -1.96 -13.94 7.97
C GLY A 47 -1.68 -12.77 8.93
N VAL A 48 -0.92 -11.74 8.51
CA VAL A 48 -0.61 -10.57 9.37
C VAL A 48 -1.71 -9.49 9.36
N GLY A 49 -2.83 -9.72 8.68
CA GLY A 49 -3.99 -8.80 8.66
C GLY A 49 -4.02 -7.77 7.52
N LYS A 50 -3.34 -8.03 6.38
CA LYS A 50 -3.38 -7.14 5.19
C LYS A 50 -4.80 -6.86 4.70
N THR A 51 -5.58 -7.92 4.45
CA THR A 51 -6.96 -7.82 3.96
C THR A 51 -7.86 -7.09 4.95
N VAL A 52 -7.72 -7.37 6.25
CA VAL A 52 -8.47 -6.69 7.31
C VAL A 52 -8.16 -5.20 7.34
N LEU A 53 -6.88 -4.81 7.22
CA LEU A 53 -6.50 -3.40 7.14
C LEU A 53 -7.08 -2.73 5.88
N ILE A 54 -7.05 -3.43 4.73
CA ILE A 54 -7.65 -2.96 3.48
C ILE A 54 -9.14 -2.69 3.66
N GLN A 55 -9.87 -3.63 4.24
CA GLN A 55 -11.32 -3.51 4.49
C GLN A 55 -11.64 -2.38 5.45
N GLU A 56 -10.89 -2.27 6.54
CA GLU A 56 -11.05 -1.17 7.49
C GLU A 56 -10.87 0.19 6.79
N MET A 57 -9.89 0.30 5.89
CA MET A 57 -9.67 1.52 5.12
C MET A 57 -10.80 1.80 4.13
N ILE A 58 -11.37 0.78 3.48
CA ILE A 58 -12.57 0.91 2.64
C ILE A 58 -13.76 1.41 3.47
N TYR A 59 -13.99 0.79 4.63
CA TYR A 59 -15.06 1.15 5.55
C TYR A 59 -14.94 2.60 6.04
N ARG A 60 -13.73 3.03 6.39
CA ARG A 60 -13.47 4.40 6.85
C ARG A 60 -13.61 5.43 5.74
N VAL A 61 -13.14 5.12 4.53
CA VAL A 61 -13.41 6.00 3.38
C VAL A 61 -14.90 6.06 3.09
N ALA A 62 -15.60 4.93 3.10
CA ALA A 62 -17.03 4.89 2.83
C ALA A 62 -17.88 5.68 3.86
N ASN A 63 -17.48 5.74 5.12
CA ASN A 63 -18.27 6.35 6.20
C ASN A 63 -17.82 7.74 6.62
N ASN A 64 -16.52 8.02 6.58
CA ASN A 64 -15.95 9.28 7.06
C ASN A 64 -15.61 10.24 5.93
N HIS A 65 -15.53 9.74 4.69
CA HIS A 65 -15.21 10.53 3.51
C HIS A 65 -16.33 10.33 2.46
N ASP A 66 -16.67 11.34 1.65
CA ASP A 66 -17.63 11.18 0.53
C ASP A 66 -16.96 10.50 -0.69
N GLY A 67 -16.00 9.61 -0.43
CA GLY A 67 -15.16 8.95 -1.42
C GLY A 67 -15.70 7.60 -1.87
N VAL A 68 -15.10 7.08 -2.94
CA VAL A 68 -15.39 5.74 -3.48
C VAL A 68 -14.13 4.89 -3.46
N SER A 69 -14.32 3.57 -3.37
CA SER A 69 -13.20 2.63 -3.39
C SER A 69 -13.17 1.85 -4.71
N VAL A 70 -11.97 1.54 -5.20
CA VAL A 70 -11.79 0.63 -6.32
C VAL A 70 -10.77 -0.42 -5.92
N PHE A 71 -11.10 -1.69 -6.04
CA PHE A 71 -10.22 -2.81 -5.73
C PHE A 71 -9.82 -3.54 -7.01
N ALA A 72 -8.52 -3.65 -7.25
CA ALA A 72 -7.93 -4.45 -8.31
C ALA A 72 -7.24 -5.69 -7.72
N GLY A 73 -7.91 -6.84 -7.84
CA GLY A 73 -7.37 -8.15 -7.50
C GLY A 73 -6.50 -8.70 -8.63
N VAL A 74 -5.20 -8.41 -8.59
CA VAL A 74 -4.19 -8.82 -9.55
C VAL A 74 -3.56 -10.14 -9.13
N GLY A 75 -3.92 -11.22 -9.82
CA GLY A 75 -3.40 -12.56 -9.54
C GLY A 75 -3.74 -13.04 -8.13
N GLU A 76 -4.93 -12.70 -7.63
CA GLU A 76 -5.44 -13.15 -6.34
C GLU A 76 -6.07 -14.54 -6.44
N ARG A 77 -6.15 -15.25 -5.31
CA ARG A 77 -6.84 -16.54 -5.27
C ARG A 77 -8.36 -16.30 -5.37
N THR A 78 -9.04 -17.15 -6.13
CA THR A 78 -10.50 -17.12 -6.28
C THR A 78 -11.23 -17.16 -4.93
N ARG A 79 -10.74 -17.98 -3.99
CA ARG A 79 -11.28 -18.04 -2.62
C ARG A 79 -11.15 -16.70 -1.89
N GLU A 80 -9.97 -16.08 -1.90
CA GLU A 80 -9.70 -14.81 -1.22
C GLU A 80 -10.56 -13.68 -1.82
N GLY A 81 -10.78 -13.70 -3.14
CA GLY A 81 -11.71 -12.78 -3.81
C GLY A 81 -13.18 -12.99 -3.42
N ASN A 82 -13.62 -14.25 -3.26
CA ASN A 82 -14.98 -14.55 -2.81
C ASN A 82 -15.20 -14.10 -1.36
N ASP A 83 -14.28 -14.46 -0.47
CA ASP A 83 -14.33 -14.07 0.96
C ASP A 83 -14.40 -12.54 1.09
N LEU A 84 -13.61 -11.81 0.28
CA LEU A 84 -13.64 -10.35 0.23
C LEU A 84 -15.01 -9.80 -0.20
N ILE A 85 -15.68 -10.41 -1.19
CA ILE A 85 -17.01 -9.99 -1.65
C ILE A 85 -18.04 -10.21 -0.55
N GLU A 86 -18.03 -11.38 0.11
CA GLU A 86 -18.93 -11.71 1.20
C GLU A 86 -18.75 -10.73 2.38
N GLU A 87 -17.51 -10.51 2.83
CA GLU A 87 -17.19 -9.60 3.94
C GLU A 87 -17.55 -8.13 3.61
N MET A 88 -17.37 -7.68 2.37
CA MET A 88 -17.81 -6.35 1.93
C MET A 88 -19.33 -6.21 1.85
N THR A 89 -20.03 -7.30 1.53
CA THR A 89 -21.49 -7.34 1.51
C THR A 89 -22.03 -7.24 2.92
N ASP A 90 -21.50 -8.05 3.84
CA ASP A 90 -21.91 -8.07 5.24
C ASP A 90 -21.63 -6.74 5.97
N SER A 91 -20.53 -6.07 5.63
CA SER A 91 -20.19 -4.74 6.16
C SER A 91 -20.93 -3.59 5.47
N GLY A 92 -21.66 -3.84 4.39
CA GLY A 92 -22.44 -2.84 3.65
C GLY A 92 -21.60 -1.86 2.82
N VAL A 93 -20.30 -2.13 2.62
CA VAL A 93 -19.39 -1.25 1.86
C VAL A 93 -19.33 -1.59 0.37
N ILE A 94 -19.92 -2.72 -0.04
CA ILE A 94 -19.88 -3.20 -1.43
C ILE A 94 -20.50 -2.19 -2.41
N ASP A 95 -21.56 -1.48 -2.02
CA ASP A 95 -22.24 -0.49 -2.87
C ASP A 95 -21.37 0.74 -3.20
N LYS A 96 -20.32 0.99 -2.40
CA LYS A 96 -19.37 2.09 -2.58
C LYS A 96 -18.03 1.62 -3.15
N THR A 97 -17.95 0.36 -3.57
CA THR A 97 -16.69 -0.27 -4.00
C THR A 97 -16.84 -0.91 -5.38
N ALA A 98 -16.00 -0.50 -6.34
CA ALA A 98 -15.87 -1.21 -7.61
C ALA A 98 -14.82 -2.32 -7.48
N LEU A 99 -15.20 -3.57 -7.74
CA LEU A 99 -14.31 -4.73 -7.68
C LEU A 99 -13.91 -5.17 -9.09
N VAL A 100 -12.60 -5.31 -9.34
CA VAL A 100 -12.03 -5.76 -10.61
C VAL A 100 -11.05 -6.89 -10.32
N PHE A 101 -11.36 -8.10 -10.79
CA PHE A 101 -10.55 -9.30 -10.53
C PHE A 101 -9.91 -9.83 -11.81
N GLY A 102 -8.66 -10.27 -11.68
CA GLY A 102 -7.92 -11.04 -12.65
C GLY A 102 -7.15 -12.11 -11.88
N GLN A 103 -7.78 -13.26 -11.70
CA GLN A 103 -7.39 -14.29 -10.74
C GLN A 103 -6.10 -15.03 -11.14
N MET A 104 -5.56 -15.87 -10.26
CA MET A 104 -4.32 -16.63 -10.54
C MET A 104 -4.44 -17.62 -11.70
N ASP A 105 -5.63 -18.16 -11.94
CA ASP A 105 -5.94 -19.10 -13.04
C ASP A 105 -6.09 -18.41 -14.39
N GLU A 106 -6.14 -17.08 -14.42
CA GLU A 106 -6.19 -16.29 -15.65
C GLU A 106 -4.82 -16.23 -16.36
N PRO A 107 -4.81 -16.15 -17.71
CA PRO A 107 -3.59 -15.97 -18.47
C PRO A 107 -2.79 -14.74 -18.03
N PRO A 108 -1.45 -14.74 -18.18
CA PRO A 108 -0.62 -13.62 -17.75
C PRO A 108 -0.98 -12.30 -18.43
N GLY A 109 -1.51 -12.33 -19.66
CA GLY A 109 -2.03 -11.15 -20.34
C GLY A 109 -3.18 -10.47 -19.59
N THR A 110 -4.10 -11.23 -19.00
CA THR A 110 -5.21 -10.70 -18.18
C THR A 110 -4.67 -10.09 -16.89
N ARG A 111 -3.82 -10.83 -16.16
CA ARG A 111 -3.19 -10.37 -14.91
C ARG A 111 -2.38 -9.09 -15.11
N LEU A 112 -1.68 -8.97 -16.22
CA LEU A 112 -0.90 -7.78 -16.58
C LEU A 112 -1.77 -6.56 -16.94
N ARG A 113 -3.08 -6.72 -17.16
CA ARG A 113 -3.98 -5.62 -17.57
C ARG A 113 -5.05 -5.28 -16.55
N VAL A 114 -5.37 -6.17 -15.62
CA VAL A 114 -6.43 -5.96 -14.63
C VAL A 114 -6.18 -4.72 -13.74
N ALA A 115 -4.93 -4.46 -13.34
CA ALA A 115 -4.57 -3.25 -12.60
C ALA A 115 -4.90 -1.97 -13.38
N LEU A 116 -4.64 -1.95 -14.70
CA LEU A 116 -4.97 -0.82 -15.56
C LEU A 116 -6.49 -0.65 -15.74
N ALA A 117 -7.24 -1.75 -15.74
CA ALA A 117 -8.70 -1.71 -15.80
C ALA A 117 -9.28 -1.08 -14.52
N GLY A 118 -8.84 -1.52 -13.33
CA GLY A 118 -9.21 -0.91 -12.05
C GLY A 118 -8.82 0.57 -11.98
N LEU A 119 -7.59 0.89 -12.36
CA LEU A 119 -7.12 2.28 -12.41
C LEU A 119 -7.97 3.15 -13.35
N THR A 120 -8.43 2.62 -14.48
CA THR A 120 -9.27 3.38 -15.42
C THR A 120 -10.64 3.70 -14.82
N MET A 121 -11.18 2.84 -13.96
CA MET A 121 -12.39 3.13 -13.19
C MET A 121 -12.11 4.20 -12.13
N ALA A 122 -10.99 4.09 -11.40
CA ALA A 122 -10.56 5.09 -10.43
C ALA A 122 -10.37 6.49 -11.07
N GLU A 123 -9.73 6.54 -12.24
CA GLU A 123 -9.56 7.78 -13.02
C GLU A 123 -10.91 8.37 -13.45
N TYR A 124 -11.92 7.55 -13.75
CA TYR A 124 -13.25 8.08 -14.08
C TYR A 124 -13.90 8.75 -12.86
N PHE A 125 -13.79 8.14 -11.68
CA PHE A 125 -14.28 8.74 -10.44
C PHE A 125 -13.55 10.04 -10.10
N ARG A 126 -12.22 10.09 -10.26
CA ARG A 126 -11.43 11.31 -10.07
C ARG A 126 -11.77 12.39 -11.10
N ASP A 127 -11.65 12.08 -12.39
CA ASP A 127 -11.64 13.07 -13.47
C ASP A 127 -13.06 13.53 -13.87
N VAL A 128 -14.05 12.63 -13.80
CA VAL A 128 -15.42 12.90 -14.27
C VAL A 128 -16.38 13.10 -13.11
N GLN A 129 -16.38 12.19 -12.12
CA GLN A 129 -17.26 12.29 -10.96
C GLN A 129 -16.73 13.26 -9.90
N LYS A 130 -15.47 13.70 -10.00
CA LYS A 130 -14.87 14.69 -9.10
C LYS A 130 -14.90 14.21 -7.65
N GLN A 131 -14.46 12.97 -7.44
CA GLN A 131 -14.42 12.31 -6.14
C GLN A 131 -12.99 11.94 -5.77
N ASP A 132 -12.72 11.91 -4.46
CA ASP A 132 -11.52 11.25 -3.95
C ASP A 132 -11.72 9.74 -3.96
N VAL A 133 -10.71 9.03 -4.45
CA VAL A 133 -10.76 7.60 -4.69
C VAL A 133 -9.68 6.90 -3.87
N LEU A 134 -10.07 5.84 -3.16
CA LEU A 134 -9.12 4.91 -2.57
C LEU A 134 -8.96 3.70 -3.50
N PHE A 135 -7.77 3.56 -4.09
CA PHE A 135 -7.47 2.52 -5.07
C PHE A 135 -6.60 1.43 -4.46
N PHE A 136 -7.11 0.21 -4.43
CA PHE A 136 -6.43 -0.94 -3.86
C PHE A 136 -5.87 -1.82 -4.97
N ILE A 137 -4.61 -2.23 -4.83
CA ILE A 137 -3.97 -3.19 -5.72
C ILE A 137 -3.44 -4.34 -4.86
N ASP A 138 -4.11 -5.48 -4.90
CA ASP A 138 -3.61 -6.72 -4.30
C ASP A 138 -3.47 -7.75 -5.43
N ASN A 139 -2.28 -8.12 -5.90
CA ASN A 139 -0.96 -7.72 -5.45
C ASN A 139 -0.14 -7.05 -6.56
N ILE A 140 0.52 -5.92 -6.28
CA ILE A 140 1.33 -5.22 -7.29
C ILE A 140 2.52 -6.07 -7.77
N PHE A 141 3.05 -6.97 -6.94
CA PHE A 141 4.08 -7.90 -7.37
C PHE A 141 3.58 -8.85 -8.47
N ARG A 142 2.30 -9.27 -8.42
CA ARG A 142 1.70 -10.16 -9.43
C ARG A 142 1.54 -9.46 -10.78
N TYR A 143 1.38 -8.13 -10.79
CA TYR A 143 1.46 -7.33 -12.02
C TYR A 143 2.84 -7.46 -12.67
N THR A 144 3.90 -7.27 -11.89
CA THR A 144 5.29 -7.44 -12.35
C THR A 144 5.56 -8.87 -12.83
N GLN A 145 5.15 -9.88 -12.07
CA GLN A 145 5.33 -11.28 -12.42
C GLN A 145 4.65 -11.63 -13.75
N ALA A 146 3.41 -11.19 -13.95
CA ALA A 146 2.71 -11.37 -15.21
C ALA A 146 3.44 -10.67 -16.38
N GLY A 147 4.07 -9.53 -16.13
CA GLY A 147 4.93 -8.82 -17.09
C GLY A 147 6.13 -9.66 -17.53
N SER A 148 6.84 -10.28 -16.58
CA SER A 148 7.94 -11.21 -16.87
C SER A 148 7.49 -12.41 -17.71
N GLU A 149 6.34 -13.01 -17.38
CA GLU A 149 5.77 -14.13 -18.13
C GLU A 149 5.44 -13.73 -19.58
N VAL A 150 4.75 -12.60 -19.79
CA VAL A 150 4.43 -12.08 -21.13
C VAL A 150 5.70 -11.72 -21.91
N SER A 151 6.68 -11.08 -21.26
CA SER A 151 7.95 -10.70 -21.89
C SER A 151 8.72 -11.92 -22.40
N THR A 152 8.70 -13.02 -21.63
CA THR A 152 9.33 -14.29 -22.01
C THR A 152 8.64 -14.90 -23.23
N LEU A 153 7.30 -14.90 -23.27
CA LEU A 153 6.53 -15.37 -24.42
C LEU A 153 6.76 -14.54 -25.69
N LEU A 154 7.06 -13.24 -25.54
CA LEU A 154 7.41 -12.35 -26.64
C LEU A 154 8.85 -12.50 -27.14
N GLY A 155 9.65 -13.39 -26.53
CA GLY A 155 11.05 -13.63 -26.92
C GLY A 155 12.00 -12.49 -26.56
N ARG A 156 11.64 -11.63 -25.60
CA ARG A 156 12.53 -10.58 -25.11
C ARG A 156 13.61 -11.19 -24.24
N MET A 157 14.85 -10.70 -24.36
CA MET A 157 15.91 -11.12 -23.44
C MET A 157 15.58 -10.65 -22.01
N PRO A 158 15.67 -11.55 -21.01
CA PRO A 158 15.45 -11.17 -19.62
C PRO A 158 16.57 -10.26 -19.11
N SER A 159 16.22 -9.43 -18.13
CA SER A 159 17.12 -8.55 -17.40
C SER A 159 17.57 -9.20 -16.08
N ALA A 160 18.02 -8.39 -15.12
CA ALA A 160 18.40 -8.81 -13.78
C ALA A 160 17.35 -9.74 -13.14
N VAL A 161 17.82 -10.85 -12.54
CA VAL A 161 16.99 -11.82 -11.81
C VAL A 161 15.85 -12.45 -12.64
N GLY A 162 15.88 -12.30 -13.98
CA GLY A 162 14.88 -12.89 -14.88
C GLY A 162 13.66 -12.01 -15.16
N TYR A 163 13.64 -10.75 -14.70
CA TYR A 163 12.55 -9.82 -14.99
C TYR A 163 12.58 -9.30 -16.43
N GLN A 164 11.46 -8.73 -16.88
CA GLN A 164 11.38 -8.09 -18.19
C GLN A 164 12.30 -6.85 -18.28
N PRO A 165 12.92 -6.58 -19.45
CA PRO A 165 13.81 -5.44 -19.62
C PRO A 165 13.10 -4.08 -19.50
N ASN A 166 11.78 -4.05 -19.69
CA ASN A 166 10.92 -2.86 -19.60
C ASN A 166 10.18 -2.76 -18.24
N LEU A 167 10.70 -3.39 -17.18
CA LEU A 167 10.05 -3.43 -15.87
C LEU A 167 9.75 -2.01 -15.33
N ALA A 168 10.75 -1.13 -15.35
CA ALA A 168 10.61 0.24 -14.87
C ALA A 168 9.56 1.03 -15.68
N ASP A 169 9.56 0.87 -17.00
CA ASP A 169 8.59 1.55 -17.86
C ASP A 169 7.16 1.06 -17.61
N GLU A 170 6.96 -0.26 -17.46
CA GLU A 170 5.63 -0.82 -17.18
C GLU A 170 5.11 -0.43 -15.80
N MET A 171 5.99 -0.35 -14.80
CA MET A 171 5.64 0.15 -13.48
C MET A 171 5.28 1.63 -13.55
N GLY A 172 6.09 2.45 -14.23
CA GLY A 172 5.83 3.88 -14.41
C GLY A 172 4.50 4.17 -15.13
N LEU A 173 4.15 3.39 -16.16
CA LEU A 173 2.87 3.52 -16.87
C LEU A 173 1.65 3.34 -15.97
N LEU A 174 1.76 2.52 -14.93
CA LEU A 174 0.71 2.31 -13.94
C LEU A 174 0.79 3.35 -12.82
N GLN A 175 1.96 3.51 -12.21
CA GLN A 175 2.16 4.34 -11.02
C GLN A 175 1.97 5.82 -11.30
N GLU A 176 2.44 6.36 -12.43
CA GLU A 176 2.37 7.81 -12.70
C GLU A 176 0.95 8.31 -12.99
N ARG A 177 0.01 7.41 -13.25
CA ARG A 177 -1.42 7.73 -13.39
C ARG A 177 -2.15 7.85 -12.05
N ILE A 178 -1.61 7.20 -11.01
CA ILE A 178 -2.08 7.26 -9.63
C ILE A 178 -1.53 8.55 -9.02
N THR A 179 -2.31 9.60 -9.03
CA THR A 179 -1.92 10.91 -8.51
C THR A 179 -3.14 11.81 -8.31
N SER A 180 -2.94 12.93 -7.61
CA SER A 180 -3.91 14.02 -7.47
C SER A 180 -3.91 14.92 -8.68
N THR A 181 -5.10 15.20 -9.21
CA THR A 181 -5.31 16.15 -10.30
C THR A 181 -6.48 17.06 -10.00
N ARG A 182 -6.30 18.36 -10.24
CA ARG A 182 -7.38 19.36 -10.24
C ARG A 182 -8.31 19.30 -9.01
N GLY A 183 -7.78 19.09 -7.81
CA GLY A 183 -8.54 19.08 -6.55
C GLY A 183 -9.13 17.73 -6.15
N HIS A 184 -8.90 16.66 -6.91
CA HIS A 184 -9.35 15.31 -6.61
C HIS A 184 -8.20 14.31 -6.69
N SER A 185 -8.25 13.30 -5.84
CA SER A 185 -7.12 12.40 -5.62
C SER A 185 -7.45 10.93 -5.89
N ILE A 186 -6.45 10.19 -6.37
CA ILE A 186 -6.43 8.73 -6.26
C ILE A 186 -5.35 8.39 -5.24
N THR A 187 -5.76 8.08 -4.02
CA THR A 187 -4.86 7.55 -3.00
C THR A 187 -4.80 6.04 -3.20
N SER A 188 -3.60 5.46 -3.39
CA SER A 188 -3.50 4.02 -3.62
C SER A 188 -2.90 3.27 -2.44
N MET A 189 -3.45 2.12 -2.10
CA MET A 189 -2.84 1.16 -1.19
C MET A 189 -2.53 -0.14 -1.93
N GLN A 190 -1.26 -0.50 -1.95
CA GLN A 190 -0.74 -1.56 -2.81
C GLN A 190 -0.11 -2.62 -1.94
N ALA A 191 -0.69 -3.82 -1.93
CA ALA A 191 -0.05 -4.94 -1.26
C ALA A 191 1.18 -5.36 -2.05
N ILE A 192 2.32 -5.44 -1.37
CA ILE A 192 3.61 -5.80 -1.96
C ILE A 192 4.08 -7.10 -1.33
N TYR A 193 4.27 -8.10 -2.18
CA TYR A 193 4.97 -9.32 -1.82
C TYR A 193 6.47 -9.12 -2.09
N VAL A 194 7.30 -9.36 -1.08
CA VAL A 194 8.76 -9.35 -1.20
C VAL A 194 9.24 -10.79 -1.35
N PRO A 195 9.79 -11.18 -2.52
CA PRO A 195 10.29 -12.53 -2.71
C PRO A 195 11.46 -12.83 -1.78
N ALA A 196 11.39 -13.94 -1.06
CA ALA A 196 12.45 -14.40 -0.15
C ALA A 196 12.92 -13.35 0.88
N ASP A 197 12.05 -12.40 1.24
CA ASP A 197 12.35 -11.26 2.11
C ASP A 197 13.55 -10.38 1.61
N ASP A 198 13.86 -10.43 0.32
CA ASP A 198 14.92 -9.63 -0.32
C ASP A 198 14.37 -8.31 -0.88
N LEU A 199 14.60 -7.22 -0.14
CA LEU A 199 14.23 -5.86 -0.55
C LEU A 199 15.05 -5.34 -1.75
N THR A 200 16.15 -6.00 -2.11
CA THR A 200 17.02 -5.62 -3.23
C THR A 200 16.59 -6.24 -4.55
N ASP A 201 15.59 -7.12 -4.54
CA ASP A 201 14.99 -7.65 -5.76
C ASP A 201 14.46 -6.51 -6.66
N PRO A 202 14.68 -6.57 -7.99
CA PRO A 202 14.28 -5.49 -8.90
C PRO A 202 12.79 -5.10 -8.83
N ALA A 203 11.87 -6.05 -8.55
CA ALA A 203 10.44 -5.77 -8.50
C ALA A 203 10.03 -4.86 -7.33
N PRO A 204 10.33 -5.19 -6.05
CA PRO A 204 10.08 -4.27 -4.95
C PRO A 204 10.93 -3.00 -5.08
N ALA A 205 12.21 -3.08 -5.48
CA ALA A 205 13.08 -1.92 -5.67
C ALA A 205 12.49 -0.87 -6.62
N THR A 206 11.95 -1.30 -7.77
CA THR A 206 11.30 -0.40 -8.73
C THR A 206 10.00 0.17 -8.16
N THR A 207 9.24 -0.63 -7.42
CA THR A 207 7.97 -0.18 -6.81
C THR A 207 8.23 0.87 -5.73
N PHE A 208 9.26 0.68 -4.88
CA PHE A 208 9.62 1.59 -3.80
C PHE A 208 9.87 3.02 -4.27
N ALA A 209 10.47 3.19 -5.45
CA ALA A 209 10.75 4.51 -6.01
C ALA A 209 9.48 5.36 -6.25
N HIS A 210 8.31 4.73 -6.32
CA HIS A 210 7.03 5.42 -6.51
C HIS A 210 6.23 5.59 -5.22
N LEU A 211 6.63 5.00 -4.09
CA LEU A 211 5.82 5.04 -2.86
C LEU A 211 6.10 6.30 -2.03
N ASP A 212 5.04 6.90 -1.49
CA ASP A 212 5.10 8.02 -0.55
C ASP A 212 5.15 7.56 0.92
N ALA A 213 4.58 6.39 1.20
CA ALA A 213 4.60 5.74 2.50
C ALA A 213 4.73 4.22 2.37
N THR A 214 5.41 3.62 3.34
CA THR A 214 5.53 2.17 3.50
C THR A 214 4.98 1.77 4.85
N THR A 215 4.03 0.83 4.86
CA THR A 215 3.45 0.26 6.07
C THR A 215 3.77 -1.22 6.11
N VAL A 216 4.59 -1.60 7.07
CA VAL A 216 5.09 -2.96 7.25
C VAL A 216 4.25 -3.65 8.30
N LEU A 217 3.63 -4.78 7.94
CA LEU A 217 2.89 -5.63 8.87
C LEU A 217 3.77 -6.80 9.31
N SER A 218 4.02 -6.86 10.60
CA SER A 218 5.00 -7.75 11.22
C SER A 218 4.34 -8.93 11.92
N ARG A 219 4.81 -10.15 11.60
CA ARG A 219 4.35 -11.38 12.26
C ARG A 219 4.63 -11.38 13.77
N PRO A 220 5.83 -11.03 14.26
CA PRO A 220 6.11 -10.89 15.69
C PRO A 220 5.14 -9.96 16.45
N ILE A 221 4.61 -8.92 15.80
CA ILE A 221 3.62 -8.01 16.40
C ILE A 221 2.25 -8.69 16.46
N SER A 222 1.83 -9.37 15.38
CA SER A 222 0.58 -10.12 15.36
C SER A 222 0.55 -11.27 16.38
N GLU A 223 1.67 -11.95 16.61
CA GLU A 223 1.81 -13.05 17.58
C GLU A 223 1.65 -12.57 19.03
N LYS A 224 1.87 -11.27 19.29
CA LYS A 224 1.58 -10.62 20.58
C LYS A 224 0.09 -10.24 20.73
N GLY A 225 -0.74 -10.50 19.71
CA GLY A 225 -2.16 -10.13 19.70
C GLY A 225 -2.43 -8.65 19.41
N ILE A 226 -1.45 -7.91 18.87
CA ILE A 226 -1.59 -6.49 18.55
C ILE A 226 -2.08 -6.32 17.11
N TYR A 227 -3.26 -5.71 16.94
CA TYR A 227 -3.87 -5.44 15.63
C TYR A 227 -4.30 -3.96 15.50
N PRO A 228 -4.05 -3.30 14.33
CA PRO A 228 -3.33 -3.83 13.17
C PRO A 228 -1.84 -4.06 13.46
N ALA A 229 -1.25 -5.09 12.86
CA ALA A 229 0.10 -5.55 13.17
C ALA A 229 1.22 -4.69 12.52
N VAL A 230 1.05 -3.37 12.52
CA VAL A 230 1.98 -2.41 11.91
C VAL A 230 3.26 -2.31 12.73
N ASP A 231 4.41 -2.46 12.07
CA ASP A 231 5.72 -2.22 12.68
C ASP A 231 6.02 -0.71 12.73
N PRO A 232 6.08 -0.12 13.92
CA PRO A 232 6.23 1.32 14.07
C PRO A 232 7.63 1.85 13.69
N LEU A 233 8.64 0.97 13.65
CA LEU A 233 10.03 1.31 13.37
C LEU A 233 10.38 1.09 11.90
N ASP A 234 9.89 -0.01 11.31
CA ASP A 234 10.17 -0.35 9.91
C ASP A 234 9.23 0.38 8.92
N SER A 235 8.07 0.87 9.41
CA SER A 235 7.14 1.64 8.59
C SER A 235 7.58 3.11 8.47
N THR A 236 7.51 3.66 7.26
CA THR A 236 7.98 5.03 6.97
C THR A 236 6.96 5.84 6.19
N SER A 237 7.04 7.17 6.30
CA SER A 237 6.25 8.10 5.50
C SER A 237 7.07 9.33 5.17
N ARG A 238 6.98 9.80 3.93
CA ARG A 238 7.64 11.02 3.47
C ARG A 238 7.13 12.29 4.16
N ILE A 239 5.89 12.27 4.67
CA ILE A 239 5.27 13.45 5.29
C ILE A 239 5.38 13.48 6.81
N LEU A 240 6.07 12.51 7.42
CA LEU A 240 6.47 12.58 8.82
C LEU A 240 7.62 13.57 9.00
N ASP A 241 7.37 14.84 8.69
CA ASP A 241 8.31 15.96 8.68
C ASP A 241 7.56 17.23 9.10
N PRO A 242 8.12 18.08 10.00
CA PRO A 242 7.46 19.29 10.49
C PRO A 242 7.05 20.30 9.42
N ARG A 243 7.56 20.17 8.19
CA ARG A 243 7.15 21.00 7.05
C ARG A 243 5.76 20.66 6.53
N TYR A 244 5.27 19.43 6.76
CA TYR A 244 3.98 18.95 6.25
C TYR A 244 2.96 18.67 7.36
N ILE A 245 3.42 18.27 8.54
CA ILE A 245 2.57 18.02 9.72
C ILE A 245 2.88 19.02 10.84
N ALA A 246 1.98 19.13 11.81
CA ALA A 246 2.19 20.00 12.97
C ALA A 246 3.43 19.59 13.76
N GLN A 247 4.15 20.58 14.32
CA GLN A 247 5.33 20.35 15.14
C GLN A 247 5.06 19.38 16.30
N ASP A 248 3.94 19.57 17.01
CA ASP A 248 3.53 18.72 18.13
C ASP A 248 3.31 17.25 17.70
N HIS A 249 2.77 17.03 16.49
CA HIS A 249 2.59 15.70 15.91
C HIS A 249 3.94 15.06 15.65
N TYR A 250 4.86 15.76 14.97
CA TYR A 250 6.19 15.26 14.67
C TYR A 250 6.97 14.91 15.95
N GLU A 251 6.96 15.79 16.96
CA GLU A 251 7.63 15.56 18.23
C GLU A 251 7.04 14.37 18.99
N CYS A 252 5.71 14.25 19.00
CA CYS A 252 5.04 13.10 19.60
C CYS A 252 5.44 11.79 18.92
N ALA A 253 5.36 11.73 17.59
CA ALA A 253 5.73 10.55 16.81
C ALA A 253 7.21 10.18 17.00
N SER A 254 8.10 11.18 17.03
CA SER A 254 9.53 10.99 17.25
C SER A 254 9.81 10.40 18.62
N ARG A 255 9.20 10.94 19.69
CA ARG A 255 9.33 10.38 21.05
C ARG A 255 8.85 8.94 21.12
N VAL A 256 7.70 8.62 20.51
CA VAL A 256 7.18 7.25 20.47
C VAL A 256 8.17 6.31 19.78
N LYS A 257 8.72 6.70 18.61
CA LYS A 257 9.73 5.89 17.91
C LYS A 257 11.01 5.72 18.73
N THR A 258 11.50 6.77 19.40
CA THR A 258 12.68 6.68 20.27
C THR A 258 12.47 5.71 21.43
N VAL A 259 11.32 5.78 22.11
CA VAL A 259 10.99 4.86 23.22
C VAL A 259 10.91 3.42 22.72
N LEU A 260 10.25 3.20 21.57
CA LEU A 260 10.12 1.86 20.99
C LEU A 260 11.46 1.28 20.51
N GLN A 261 12.35 2.12 19.96
CA GLN A 261 13.70 1.71 19.59
C GLN A 261 14.51 1.32 20.83
N LYS A 262 14.49 2.17 21.88
CA LYS A 262 15.15 1.86 23.16
C LYS A 262 14.63 0.55 23.75
N TYR A 263 13.31 0.34 23.74
CA TYR A 263 12.70 -0.91 24.18
C TYR A 263 13.21 -2.12 23.38
N LYS A 264 13.30 -2.00 22.04
CA LYS A 264 13.84 -3.06 21.16
C LYS A 264 15.29 -3.39 21.52
N ASP A 265 16.14 -2.38 21.73
CA ASP A 265 17.54 -2.57 22.11
C ASP A 265 17.67 -3.24 23.49
N LEU A 266 16.77 -2.94 24.42
CA LEU A 266 16.73 -3.57 25.74
C LEU A 266 16.23 -5.02 25.72
N GLN A 267 15.46 -5.44 24.71
CA GLN A 267 14.95 -6.83 24.64
C GLN A 267 16.08 -7.86 24.57
N ASP A 268 17.16 -7.57 23.85
CA ASP A 268 18.32 -8.46 23.76
C ASP A 268 19.01 -8.62 25.12
N ILE A 269 19.11 -7.52 25.88
CA ILE A 269 19.66 -7.51 27.24
C ILE A 269 18.75 -8.31 28.18
N ILE A 270 17.44 -8.06 28.14
CA ILE A 270 16.44 -8.76 28.95
C ILE A 270 16.47 -10.28 28.70
N ALA A 271 16.65 -10.70 27.45
CA ALA A 271 16.70 -12.11 27.09
C ALA A 271 17.91 -12.85 27.70
N ILE A 272 19.01 -12.13 27.97
CA ILE A 272 20.26 -12.71 28.50
C ILE A 272 20.33 -12.58 30.03
N LEU A 273 20.06 -11.38 30.57
CA LEU A 273 20.30 -11.02 31.96
C LEU A 273 19.01 -11.00 32.82
N GLY A 274 17.84 -10.92 32.19
CA GLY A 274 16.56 -10.73 32.87
C GLY A 274 16.22 -9.25 33.12
N ILE A 275 14.94 -8.97 33.36
CA ILE A 275 14.42 -7.61 33.58
C ILE A 275 15.01 -6.97 34.85
N ASP A 276 15.30 -7.77 35.86
CA ASP A 276 15.74 -7.28 37.17
C ASP A 276 17.09 -6.56 37.12
N GLU A 277 17.94 -6.89 36.14
CA GLU A 277 19.27 -6.30 35.93
C GLU A 277 19.24 -4.95 35.21
N LEU A 278 18.08 -4.51 34.72
CA LEU A 278 17.94 -3.17 34.12
C LEU A 278 17.93 -2.07 35.19
N GLY A 279 18.51 -0.92 34.84
CA GLY A 279 18.43 0.30 35.66
C GLY A 279 16.99 0.80 35.81
N GLU A 280 16.69 1.56 36.87
CA GLU A 280 15.32 2.04 37.12
C GLU A 280 14.76 2.89 35.98
N GLU A 281 15.58 3.72 35.32
CA GLU A 281 15.17 4.51 34.15
C GLU A 281 14.91 3.68 32.88
N ASP A 282 15.44 2.47 32.79
CA ASP A 282 15.20 1.56 31.65
C ASP A 282 13.97 0.68 31.89
N LYS A 283 13.58 0.50 33.15
CA LYS A 283 12.34 -0.17 33.56
C LYS A 283 11.11 0.74 33.43
N LEU A 284 11.29 2.05 33.60
CA LEU A 284 10.27 3.11 33.50
C LEU A 284 9.95 3.47 32.04
#